data_AF-A0AAV5CJX1-F1
#
_entry.id   AF-A0AAV5CJX1-F1
#
_cell.length_a   1.000
_cell.length_b   1.000
_cell.length_c   1.000
_cell.angle_alpha   90.00
_cell.angle_beta   90.00
_cell.angle_gamma   90.00
#
_symmetry.space_group_name_H-M   'P 1'
#
loop_
_entity.id
_entity.type
_entity.pdbx_description
1 polymer ?
#
loop_
_entity_poly.entity_id
_entity_poly.type
_entity_poly.pdbx_seq_one_letter_code
_entity_poly.pdbx_strand_id
1 'polypeptide(L)' 'MTYRGDGPIDRLPEHLLIEIFIRLPVSEWVQIGCVNKHWAGIFQGECLWLTAITKNWPSAGLRKRWPGPIPRGSVKR' A
#
# COMPACT_ATOMS: atom_id res chain seq x y z
N MET A 1 -26.77 -14.07 6.55
CA MET A 1 -26.27 -13.37 7.76
C MET A 1 -25.13 -12.47 7.33
N THR A 2 -25.37 -11.17 7.20
CA THR A 2 -24.31 -10.20 6.91
C THR A 2 -23.56 -9.91 8.21
N TYR A 3 -22.34 -10.43 8.34
CA TYR A 3 -21.37 -9.98 9.33
C TYR A 3 -21.08 -8.51 8.99
N ARG A 4 -21.87 -7.58 9.52
CA ARG A 4 -21.53 -6.17 9.44
C ARG A 4 -20.29 -6.01 10.31
N GLY A 5 -19.15 -5.77 9.66
CA GLY A 5 -18.04 -5.07 10.30
C GLY A 5 -18.59 -3.72 10.72
N ASP A 6 -19.07 -3.66 11.96
CA ASP A 6 -19.63 -2.48 12.61
C ASP A 6 -18.72 -2.09 13.79
N GLY A 7 -17.43 -2.44 13.69
CA GLY A 7 -16.44 -2.00 14.65
C GLY A 7 -16.29 -0.47 14.58
N PRO A 8 -15.85 0.18 15.68
CA PRO A 8 -15.68 1.63 15.69
C PRO A 8 -14.72 2.13 14.60
N ILE A 9 -13.77 1.29 14.17
CA ILE A 9 -12.82 1.58 13.10
C ILE A 9 -13.52 1.55 11.72
N ASP A 10 -14.43 0.60 11.48
CA ASP A 10 -15.13 0.45 10.18
C ASP A 10 -16.03 1.64 9.82
N ARG A 11 -16.38 2.46 10.82
CA ARG A 11 -17.22 3.65 10.66
C ARG A 11 -16.42 4.90 10.29
N LEU A 12 -15.10 4.82 10.30
CA LEU A 12 -14.26 5.94 9.90
C LEU A 12 -14.38 6.19 8.39
N PRO A 13 -14.35 7.46 7.96
CA PRO A 13 -14.16 7.80 6.56
C PRO A 13 -12.94 7.10 5.96
N GLU A 14 -13.05 6.67 4.70
CA GLU A 14 -12.00 5.89 4.02
C GLU A 14 -10.62 6.56 4.03
N HIS A 15 -10.56 7.89 3.88
CA HIS A 15 -9.31 8.62 3.94
C HIS A 15 -8.59 8.51 5.30
N LEU A 16 -9.34 8.42 6.41
CA LEU A 16 -8.76 8.20 7.74
C LEU A 16 -8.28 6.76 7.89
N LEU A 17 -9.01 5.78 7.35
CA LEU A 17 -8.57 4.38 7.31
C LEU A 17 -7.24 4.25 6.56
N ILE A 18 -7.14 4.87 5.39
CA ILE A 18 -5.91 4.92 4.59
C ILE A 18 -4.77 5.55 5.41
N GLU A 19 -5.01 6.68 6.08
CA GLU A 19 -3.99 7.36 6.88
C GLU A 19 -3.49 6.49 8.06
N ILE A 20 -4.40 5.76 8.71
CA ILE A 20 -4.08 4.79 9.76
C ILE A 20 -3.24 3.65 9.17
N PHE A 21 -3.73 2.98 8.12
CA PHE A 21 -3.04 1.84 7.52
C PHE A 21 -1.63 2.18 7.03
N ILE A 22 -1.44 3.37 6.45
CA ILE A 22 -0.13 3.84 6.00
C ILE A 22 0.85 4.08 7.16
N ARG A 23 0.37 4.32 8.38
CA ARG A 23 1.23 4.41 9.58
C ARG A 23 1.62 3.04 10.14
N LEU A 24 0.95 1.97 9.73
CA LEU A 24 1.25 0.62 10.20
C LEU A 24 2.37 -0.01 9.36
N PRO A 25 3.16 -0.94 9.93
CA PRO A 25 4.20 -1.65 9.19
C PRO A 25 3.65 -2.37 7.96
N VAL A 26 4.32 -2.21 6.81
CA VAL A 26 3.90 -2.85 5.54
C VAL A 26 3.80 -4.38 5.66
N SER A 27 4.60 -4.99 6.53
CA SER A 27 4.55 -6.43 6.82
C SER A 27 3.20 -6.91 7.37
N GLU A 28 2.41 -6.02 7.99
CA GLU A 28 1.12 -6.36 8.60
C GLU A 28 -0.06 -6.16 7.63
N TRP A 29 0.14 -5.48 6.50
CA TRP A 29 -0.94 -5.06 5.61
C TRP A 29 -1.75 -6.21 5.03
N VAL A 30 -1.10 -7.35 4.75
CA VAL A 30 -1.79 -8.55 4.29
C VAL A 30 -2.79 -9.04 5.34
N GLN A 31 -2.40 -9.03 6.62
CA GLN A 31 -3.27 -9.46 7.72
C GLN A 31 -4.42 -8.48 7.95
N ILE A 32 -4.13 -7.17 7.87
CA ILE A 32 -5.14 -6.11 8.00
C ILE A 32 -6.17 -6.22 6.88
N GLY A 33 -5.74 -6.45 5.63
CA GLY A 33 -6.65 -6.65 4.50
C GLY A 33 -7.58 -7.86 4.67
N CYS A 34 -7.21 -8.86 5.46
CA CYS A 34 -8.06 -10.03 5.74
C CYS A 34 -9.16 -9.77 6.78
N VAL A 35 -9.17 -8.62 7.47
CA VAL A 35 -10.15 -8.33 8.54
C VAL A 35 -11.57 -8.24 8.00
N ASN A 36 -11.78 -7.52 6.90
CA ASN A 36 -13.06 -7.46 6.21
C ASN A 36 -12.91 -7.07 4.72
N LYS A 37 -14.00 -7.22 3.97
CA LYS A 37 -14.03 -6.94 2.52
C LYS A 37 -13.75 -5.48 2.16
N HIS A 38 -14.18 -4.54 3.00
CA HIS A 38 -13.96 -3.11 2.75
C HIS A 38 -12.47 -2.78 2.83
N TRP A 39 -11.78 -3.27 3.87
CA TRP A 39 -10.35 -3.06 4.06
C TRP A 39 -9.53 -3.73 2.97
N ALA A 40 -9.90 -4.97 2.58
CA ALA A 40 -9.31 -5.63 1.41
C ALA A 40 -9.41 -4.76 0.14
N GLY A 41 -10.58 -4.14 -0.09
CA GLY A 41 -10.79 -3.23 -1.21
C GLY A 41 -9.89 -2.00 -1.17
N ILE A 42 -9.65 -1.42 0.01
CA ILE A 42 -8.72 -0.30 0.18
C ILE A 42 -7.29 -0.69 -0.22
N PHE A 43 -6.81 -1.87 0.19
CA PHE A 43 -5.48 -2.36 -0.19
C PHE A 43 -5.35 -2.75 -1.67
N GLN A 44 -6.46 -2.97 -2.38
CA GLN A 44 -6.45 -3.16 -3.84
C GLN A 44 -6.37 -1.84 -4.61
N GLY A 45 -6.69 -0.72 -3.97
CA GLY A 45 -6.66 0.61 -4.59
C GLY A 45 -5.25 1.19 -4.71
N GLU A 46 -4.98 1.87 -5.82
CA GLU A 46 -3.68 2.49 -6.09
C GLU A 46 -3.34 3.64 -5.12
N CYS A 47 -4.35 4.38 -4.66
CA CYS A 47 -4.19 5.55 -3.80
C CYS A 47 -3.43 5.25 -2.50
N LEU A 48 -3.70 4.11 -1.86
CA LEU A 48 -3.03 3.72 -0.62
C LEU A 48 -1.53 3.49 -0.86
N TRP A 49 -1.19 2.75 -1.93
CA TRP A 49 0.20 2.44 -2.29
C TRP A 49 0.98 3.69 -2.68
N LEU A 50 0.40 4.57 -3.50
CA LEU A 50 1.02 5.84 -3.90
C LEU A 50 1.32 6.72 -2.68
N THR A 51 0.35 6.84 -1.78
CA THR A 51 0.49 7.65 -0.56
C THR A 51 1.57 7.06 0.36
N ALA A 52 1.63 5.73 0.47
CA ALA A 52 2.63 5.05 1.29
C ALA A 52 4.05 5.16 0.73
N ILE A 53 4.22 5.01 -0.59
CA ILE A 53 5.52 5.22 -1.25
C ILE A 53 5.98 6.66 -1.02
N THR A 54 5.10 7.63 -1.22
CA THR A 54 5.42 9.05 -1.05
C THR A 54 5.84 9.36 0.40
N LYS A 55 5.15 8.77 1.38
CA LYS A 55 5.41 9.02 2.81
C LYS A 55 6.67 8.32 3.32
N ASN A 56 6.86 7.04 2.97
CA ASN A 56 7.92 6.21 3.52
C ASN A 56 9.22 6.30 2.71
N TRP A 57 9.12 6.60 1.41
CA TRP A 57 10.26 6.81 0.50
C TRP A 57 10.08 8.11 -0.28
N PRO A 58 10.13 9.28 0.37
CA PRO A 58 10.01 10.58 -0.32
C PRO A 58 11.08 10.76 -1.40
N SER A 59 12.23 10.11 -1.26
CA SER A 59 13.31 10.09 -2.25
C SER A 59 13.07 9.16 -3.44
N ALA A 60 12.07 8.27 -3.41
CA ALA A 60 11.70 7.44 -4.56
C ALA A 60 11.20 8.30 -5.74
N GLY A 61 10.53 9.42 -5.46
CA GLY A 61 10.15 10.41 -6.47
C GLY A 61 11.31 11.27 -6.97
N LEU A 62 12.41 11.36 -6.21
CA LEU A 62 13.62 12.11 -6.58
C LEU A 62 14.59 11.30 -7.45
N ARG A 63 14.40 9.98 -7.57
CA ARG A 63 15.23 9.18 -8.46
C ARG A 63 14.87 9.51 -9.90
N LYS A 64 15.87 10.04 -10.63
CA LYS A 64 15.84 10.15 -12.09
C LYS A 64 15.30 8.83 -12.64
N ARG A 65 14.28 8.95 -13.50
CA ARG A 65 13.70 7.91 -14.37
C ARG A 65 14.62 6.70 -14.51
N TRP A 66 14.05 5.50 -14.26
CA TRP A 66 14.73 4.21 -14.38
C TRP A 66 15.85 4.25 -15.44
N PRO A 67 17.13 4.05 -15.07
CA PRO A 67 18.28 4.39 -15.91
C PRO A 67 18.41 3.54 -17.19
N GLY A 68 17.50 2.59 -17.38
CA GLY A 68 17.49 1.66 -18.50
C GLY A 68 17.40 0.23 -18.00
N PRO A 69 17.14 -0.75 -18.90
CA PRO A 69 17.08 -2.16 -18.53
C PRO A 69 18.35 -2.58 -17.79
N ILE A 70 18.19 -3.44 -16.77
CA ILE A 70 19.31 -4.04 -16.05
C ILE A 70 20.21 -4.73 -17.09
N PRO A 71 21.49 -4.36 -17.21
CA PRO A 71 22.38 -4.98 -18.18
C PRO A 71 22.37 -6.48 -17.95
N ARG A 72 21.85 -7.25 -18.91
CA ARG A 72 22.12 -8.69 -18.94
C ARG A 72 23.62 -8.80 -19.14
N GLY A 73 24.31 -9.30 -18.11
CA GLY A 73 25.77 -9.31 -18.04
C GLY A 73 26.38 -9.64 -19.40
N SER A 74 27.32 -8.80 -19.83
CA SER A 74 28.08 -9.02 -21.05
C SER A 74 28.59 -10.45 -21.06
N VAL A 75 28.05 -11.28 -21.95
CA VAL A 75 28.65 -12.56 -22.32
C VAL A 75 29.98 -12.22 -22.97
N LYS A 76 31.05 -12.18 -22.17
CA LYS A 76 32.42 -12.17 -22.68
C LYS A 76 32.65 -13.55 -23.29
N ARG A 77 32.82 -13.60 -24.60
CA ARG A 77 33.35 -14.76 -25.32
C ARG A 77 34.71 -14.39 -25.89
#